data_AF-A0A8E1W8A1-F1
#
_entry.id   AF-A0A8E1W8A1-F1
#
_cell.length_a   1.000
_cell.length_b   1.000
_cell.length_c   1.000
_cell.angle_alpha   90.00
_cell.angle_beta   90.00
_cell.angle_gamma   90.00
#
_symmetry.space_group_name_H-M   'P 1'
#
loop_
_entity.id
_entity.type
_entity.pdbx_description
1 polymer ?
#
loop_
_entity_poly.entity_id
_entity_poly.type
_entity_poly.pdbx_seq_one_letter_code
_entity_poly.pdbx_strand_id
1 'polypeptide(L)'
;MITEPVALGKCRVCRRNDTSSVAYACNDCVNHLVDLVRGIVHYATDVLPDSVEPVRGQTGRMSPGYGSTPPLRLDVVAALDPRSLPGDVDEHGDAVTRRPDDSASWVRSIPRSLEGLADSIAGERDESRPGGTLTADADYIRRNLWWVADQPWVDDVADDIAELHHMARALARDAPQQALGACLNVTCGGRVFWGGVGRPAQCEQCKRTYDGLDLVRLEAAQGATA
;
A
#
# COMPACT_ATOMS: atom_id res chain seq x y z
N MET A 1 -2.76 -3.62 -36.01
CA MET A 1 -1.97 -3.78 -34.77
C MET A 1 -1.27 -5.11 -34.85
N ILE A 2 0.06 -5.13 -34.81
CA ILE A 2 0.85 -6.35 -34.80
C ILE A 2 1.00 -6.73 -33.32
N THR A 3 0.30 -7.75 -32.88
CA THR A 3 0.50 -8.35 -31.56
C THR A 3 1.84 -9.07 -31.59
N GLU A 4 2.88 -8.45 -31.03
CA GLU A 4 4.12 -9.17 -30.75
C GLU A 4 3.80 -10.40 -29.88
N PRO A 5 4.29 -11.59 -30.25
CA PRO A 5 4.13 -12.78 -29.42
C PRO A 5 4.80 -12.50 -28.08
N VAL A 6 3.98 -12.44 -27.02
CA VAL A 6 4.43 -12.26 -25.65
C VAL A 6 5.47 -13.34 -25.38
N ALA A 7 6.70 -12.93 -25.03
CA ALA A 7 7.73 -13.84 -24.62
C ALA A 7 7.22 -14.65 -23.42
N LEU A 8 6.75 -15.86 -23.70
CA LEU A 8 6.31 -16.83 -22.69
C LEU A 8 7.44 -17.00 -21.67
N GLY A 9 7.13 -16.79 -20.40
CA GLY A 9 8.02 -17.14 -19.30
C GLY A 9 8.55 -16.00 -18.45
N LYS A 10 8.09 -14.74 -18.60
CA LYS A 10 8.40 -13.65 -17.65
C LYS A 10 7.12 -13.04 -17.07
N CYS A 11 6.98 -13.11 -15.75
CA CYS A 11 5.88 -12.46 -15.03
C CYS A 11 5.99 -10.93 -15.17
N ARG A 12 4.92 -10.24 -15.58
CA ARG A 12 4.89 -8.77 -15.69
C ARG A 12 4.91 -8.08 -14.33
N VAL A 13 4.33 -8.71 -13.31
CA VAL A 13 4.28 -8.16 -11.94
C VAL A 13 5.65 -8.20 -11.26
N CYS A 14 6.26 -9.38 -11.10
CA CYS A 14 7.55 -9.51 -10.39
C CYS A 14 8.79 -9.51 -11.29
N ARG A 15 8.61 -9.48 -12.62
CA ARG A 15 9.69 -9.51 -13.63
C ARG A 15 10.62 -10.74 -13.53
N ARG A 16 10.25 -11.79 -12.77
CA ARG A 16 11.00 -13.05 -12.69
C ARG A 16 10.63 -13.96 -13.84
N ASN A 17 11.61 -14.77 -14.25
CA ASN A 17 11.34 -15.87 -15.18
C ASN A 17 10.67 -17.00 -14.40
N ASP A 18 9.46 -17.38 -14.78
CA ASP A 18 8.68 -18.40 -14.08
C ASP A 18 7.98 -19.29 -15.11
N THR A 19 8.16 -20.60 -14.99
CA THR A 19 7.51 -21.60 -15.84
C THR A 19 6.08 -21.89 -15.41
N SER A 20 5.65 -21.38 -14.24
CA SER A 20 4.30 -21.52 -13.70
C SER A 20 3.38 -20.33 -14.00
N SER A 21 3.80 -19.40 -14.87
CA SER A 21 3.01 -18.21 -15.20
C SER A 21 1.74 -18.55 -15.96
N VAL A 22 0.61 -18.03 -15.51
CA VAL A 22 -0.63 -17.93 -16.28
C VAL A 22 -0.46 -16.69 -17.16
N ALA A 23 -0.05 -16.91 -18.41
CA ALA A 23 0.27 -15.90 -19.44
C ALA A 23 1.14 -14.69 -19.02
N TYR A 24 0.59 -13.71 -18.28
CA TYR A 24 1.26 -12.47 -17.91
C TYR A 24 1.66 -12.39 -16.43
N ALA A 25 1.11 -13.20 -15.52
CA ALA A 25 1.50 -13.20 -14.11
C ALA A 25 1.71 -14.62 -13.55
N CYS A 26 2.64 -14.75 -12.59
CA CYS A 26 2.86 -16.03 -11.90
C CYS A 26 1.88 -16.23 -10.74
N ASN A 27 1.66 -17.51 -10.39
CA ASN A 27 0.77 -17.92 -9.31
C ASN A 27 1.09 -17.22 -7.98
N ASP A 28 2.38 -17.05 -7.67
CA ASP A 28 2.82 -16.36 -6.46
C ASP A 28 2.40 -14.89 -6.45
N CYS A 29 2.49 -14.20 -7.59
CA CYS A 29 2.03 -12.82 -7.72
C CYS A 29 0.51 -12.73 -7.57
N VAL A 30 -0.24 -13.64 -8.21
CA VAL A 30 -1.71 -13.66 -8.09
C VAL A 30 -2.14 -13.89 -6.64
N ASN A 31 -1.54 -14.88 -5.95
CA ASN A 31 -1.79 -15.13 -4.54
C ASN A 31 -1.43 -13.93 -3.66
N HIS A 32 -0.29 -13.28 -3.95
CA HIS A 32 0.10 -12.06 -3.25
C HIS A 32 -0.93 -10.94 -3.43
N LEU A 33 -1.42 -10.71 -4.65
CA LEU A 33 -2.48 -9.72 -4.92
C LEU A 33 -3.78 -10.05 -4.16
N VAL A 34 -4.16 -11.33 -4.09
CA VAL A 34 -5.32 -11.77 -3.28
C VAL A 34 -5.13 -11.39 -1.80
N ASP A 35 -3.93 -11.58 -1.26
CA ASP A 35 -3.62 -11.24 0.13
C ASP A 35 -3.57 -9.72 0.36
N LEU A 36 -3.07 -8.94 -0.60
CA LEU A 36 -3.13 -7.47 -0.53
C LEU A 36 -4.57 -6.97 -0.51
N VAL A 37 -5.47 -7.51 -1.35
CA VAL A 37 -6.89 -7.13 -1.34
C VAL A 37 -7.55 -7.49 -0.01
N ARG A 38 -7.23 -8.66 0.57
CA ARG A 38 -7.69 -9.00 1.93
C ARG A 38 -7.19 -8.02 2.98
N GLY A 39 -5.91 -7.64 2.90
CA GLY A 39 -5.30 -6.65 3.78
C GLY A 39 -5.99 -5.29 3.69
N ILE A 40 -6.30 -4.82 2.48
CA ILE A 40 -7.05 -3.57 2.25
C ILE A 40 -8.40 -3.62 2.96
N VAL A 41 -9.17 -4.69 2.79
CA VAL A 41 -10.47 -4.85 3.45
C VAL A 41 -10.30 -4.84 4.98
N HIS A 42 -9.36 -5.62 5.51
CA HIS A 42 -9.09 -5.67 6.94
C HIS A 42 -8.75 -4.28 7.53
N TYR A 43 -7.85 -3.52 6.89
CA TYR A 43 -7.54 -2.17 7.35
C TYR A 43 -8.78 -1.28 7.29
N ALA A 44 -9.53 -1.31 6.19
CA ALA A 44 -10.69 -0.43 5.99
C ALA A 44 -11.88 -0.75 6.90
N THR A 45 -12.08 -2.01 7.29
CA THR A 45 -13.22 -2.41 8.15
C THR A 45 -12.88 -2.44 9.63
N ASP A 46 -11.66 -2.85 9.98
CA ASP A 46 -11.35 -3.22 11.37
C ASP A 46 -10.35 -2.26 12.05
N VAL A 47 -9.49 -1.57 11.29
CA VAL A 47 -8.39 -0.79 11.85
C VAL A 47 -8.61 0.71 11.69
N LEU A 48 -8.88 1.14 10.46
CA LEU A 48 -9.01 2.55 10.12
C LEU A 48 -10.20 3.23 10.80
N PRO A 49 -11.39 2.61 10.93
CA PRO A 49 -12.52 3.23 11.65
C PRO A 49 -12.17 3.63 13.09
N ASP A 50 -11.42 2.78 13.79
CA ASP A 50 -10.96 3.05 15.17
C ASP A 50 -9.88 4.13 15.24
N SER A 51 -9.20 4.39 14.11
CA SER A 51 -8.18 5.43 14.00
C SER A 51 -8.73 6.82 13.64
N VAL A 52 -10.05 6.95 13.44
CA VAL A 52 -10.72 8.24 13.16
C VAL A 52 -10.74 9.13 14.40
N GLU A 53 -10.85 8.55 15.60
CA GLU A 53 -10.82 9.33 16.85
C GLU A 53 -9.44 9.95 17.09
N PRO A 54 -9.37 11.20 17.60
CA PRO A 54 -8.10 11.77 18.03
C PRO A 54 -7.43 10.84 19.04
N VAL A 55 -6.13 10.61 18.87
CA VAL A 55 -5.28 10.14 19.97
C VAL A 55 -5.44 11.16 21.10
N ARG A 56 -6.18 10.80 22.16
CA ARG A 56 -6.48 11.68 23.30
C ARG A 56 -5.16 12.24 23.84
N GLY A 57 -4.93 13.54 23.67
CA GLY A 57 -3.64 14.14 24.08
C GLY A 57 -3.41 15.62 23.80
N GLN A 58 -4.21 16.31 22.98
CA GLN A 58 -4.08 17.77 22.86
C GLN A 58 -4.88 18.49 23.95
N THR A 59 -4.43 18.36 25.21
CA THR A 59 -4.83 19.24 26.31
C THR A 59 -4.08 20.57 26.19
N GLY A 60 -4.31 21.31 25.11
CA GLY A 60 -3.77 22.65 24.91
C GLY A 60 -4.90 23.68 24.97
N ARG A 61 -4.98 24.47 26.04
CA ARG A 61 -5.73 25.73 26.02
C ARG A 61 -5.04 26.67 25.03
N MET A 62 -5.62 26.91 23.86
CA MET A 62 -5.24 28.04 23.03
C MET A 62 -6.49 28.86 22.64
N SER A 63 -6.33 30.17 22.65
CA SER A 63 -7.27 31.18 22.15
C SER A 63 -6.74 31.75 20.81
N PRO A 64 -7.50 32.59 20.09
CA PRO A 64 -7.99 32.30 18.75
C PRO A 64 -7.05 32.83 17.66
N GLY A 65 -6.68 31.98 16.70
CA GLY A 65 -5.68 32.28 15.66
C GLY A 65 -5.49 31.18 14.61
N TYR A 66 -6.59 30.50 14.25
CA TYR A 66 -6.88 29.83 12.98
C TYR A 66 -5.91 28.77 12.43
N GLY A 67 -5.90 27.62 13.08
CA GLY A 67 -5.78 26.32 12.42
C GLY A 67 -6.87 25.41 12.97
N SER A 68 -8.09 25.51 12.45
CA SER A 68 -9.20 24.62 12.80
C SER A 68 -8.96 23.25 12.17
N THR A 69 -7.89 22.58 12.58
CA THR A 69 -7.70 21.17 12.24
C THR A 69 -8.70 20.42 13.11
N PRO A 70 -9.71 19.77 12.53
CA PRO A 70 -10.68 19.05 13.32
C PRO A 70 -9.95 17.95 14.11
N PRO A 71 -10.48 17.55 15.27
CA PRO A 71 -9.84 16.52 16.11
C PRO A 71 -9.77 15.15 15.42
N LEU A 72 -10.49 14.96 14.30
CA LEU A 72 -10.47 13.75 13.51
C LEU A 72 -9.30 13.71 12.52
N ARG A 73 -8.82 12.49 12.26
CA ARG A 73 -7.86 12.21 11.19
C ARG A 73 -8.51 12.34 9.82
N LEU A 74 -8.44 13.53 9.23
CA LEU A 74 -9.05 13.85 7.92
C LEU A 74 -8.55 12.95 6.79
N ASP A 75 -7.29 12.53 6.85
CA ASP A 75 -6.70 11.55 5.94
C ASP A 75 -7.44 10.21 6.01
N VAL A 76 -7.71 9.71 7.21
CA VAL A 76 -8.45 8.45 7.39
C VAL A 76 -9.91 8.60 6.93
N VAL A 77 -10.55 9.73 7.24
CA VAL A 77 -11.93 9.97 6.81
C VAL A 77 -12.03 10.05 5.29
N ALA A 78 -11.12 10.76 4.63
CA ALA A 78 -11.06 10.81 3.17
C ALA A 78 -10.82 9.43 2.55
N ALA A 79 -9.98 8.59 3.18
CA ALA A 79 -9.73 7.23 2.72
C ALA A 79 -10.95 6.31 2.86
N LEU A 80 -11.80 6.51 3.86
CA LEU A 80 -12.97 5.67 4.13
C LEU A 80 -14.26 6.17 3.45
N ASP A 81 -14.32 7.44 3.06
CA ASP A 81 -15.50 8.02 2.45
C ASP A 81 -15.61 7.59 0.97
N PRO A 82 -16.67 6.85 0.57
CA PRO A 82 -16.87 6.42 -0.82
C PRO A 82 -17.09 7.59 -1.80
N ARG A 83 -17.40 8.79 -1.29
CA ARG A 83 -17.58 10.01 -2.10
C ARG A 83 -16.29 10.79 -2.31
N SER A 84 -15.24 10.49 -1.53
CA SER A 84 -13.97 11.16 -1.69
C SER A 84 -13.35 10.79 -3.02
N LEU A 85 -13.06 11.80 -3.83
CA LEU A 85 -12.35 11.62 -5.08
C LEU A 85 -10.84 11.59 -4.81
N PRO A 86 -10.07 10.80 -5.58
CA PRO A 86 -8.63 10.84 -5.47
C PRO A 86 -8.16 12.24 -5.89
N GLY A 87 -7.49 12.93 -4.96
CA GLY A 87 -6.61 14.03 -5.32
C GLY A 87 -7.04 15.47 -5.05
N ASP A 88 -6.18 16.37 -5.55
CA ASP A 88 -6.49 17.79 -5.68
C ASP A 88 -7.43 17.96 -6.89
N VAL A 89 -8.39 18.86 -6.76
CA VAL A 89 -9.22 19.24 -7.90
C VAL A 89 -8.43 20.19 -8.79
N ASP A 90 -8.56 20.07 -10.10
CA ASP A 90 -8.01 21.09 -10.98
C ASP A 90 -8.74 22.44 -10.81
N GLU A 91 -8.30 23.45 -11.56
CA GLU A 91 -8.93 24.79 -11.55
C GLU A 91 -10.43 24.78 -11.92
N HIS A 92 -10.96 23.67 -12.44
CA HIS A 92 -12.35 23.47 -12.82
C HIS A 92 -13.16 22.67 -11.79
N GLY A 93 -12.52 22.18 -10.72
CA GLY A 93 -13.18 21.36 -9.71
C GLY A 93 -13.24 19.87 -10.08
N ASP A 94 -12.59 19.45 -11.16
CA ASP A 94 -12.57 18.06 -11.60
C ASP A 94 -11.45 17.31 -10.86
N ALA A 95 -11.77 16.10 -10.40
CA ALA A 95 -10.78 15.26 -9.74
C ALA A 95 -9.72 14.83 -10.75
N VAL A 96 -8.50 15.30 -10.53
CA VAL A 96 -7.36 14.85 -11.31
C VAL A 96 -7.06 13.42 -10.86
N THR A 97 -6.96 12.46 -11.77
CA THR A 97 -6.52 11.09 -11.41
C THR A 97 -5.00 10.94 -11.40
N ARG A 98 -4.29 11.95 -11.91
CA ARG A 98 -2.82 12.02 -11.88
C ARG A 98 -2.35 12.43 -10.50
N ARG A 99 -1.43 11.63 -9.94
CA ARG A 99 -0.56 12.05 -8.83
C ARG A 99 0.02 13.43 -9.18
N PRO A 100 -0.27 14.50 -8.43
CA PRO A 100 0.36 15.79 -8.59
C PRO A 100 1.75 15.54 -8.05
N ASP A 101 2.74 15.76 -8.90
CA ASP A 101 4.14 15.66 -8.51
C ASP A 101 4.45 16.59 -7.31
N ASP A 102 3.55 17.53 -6.99
CA ASP A 102 3.64 18.54 -5.93
C ASP A 102 2.80 18.26 -4.65
N SER A 103 2.02 17.17 -4.59
CA SER A 103 1.19 16.87 -3.41
C SER A 103 1.93 15.96 -2.41
N ALA A 104 2.20 16.49 -1.22
CA ALA A 104 2.88 15.75 -0.14
C ALA A 104 2.07 14.55 0.40
N SER A 105 0.76 14.49 0.14
CA SER A 105 -0.09 13.35 0.50
C SER A 105 -1.33 13.26 -0.40
N TRP A 106 -1.36 12.27 -1.28
CA TRP A 106 -2.53 11.95 -2.11
C TRP A 106 -3.30 10.79 -1.47
N VAL A 107 -4.36 11.11 -0.71
CA VAL A 107 -5.21 10.06 -0.11
C VAL A 107 -6.33 9.70 -1.07
N ARG A 108 -6.37 8.44 -1.52
CA ARG A 108 -7.45 7.89 -2.34
C ARG A 108 -8.55 7.31 -1.43
N SER A 109 -9.80 7.40 -1.88
CA SER A 109 -10.91 6.66 -1.25
C SER A 109 -10.76 5.17 -1.54
N ILE A 110 -10.60 4.36 -0.48
CA ILE A 110 -10.47 2.90 -0.57
C ILE A 110 -11.74 2.28 -1.19
N PRO A 111 -12.97 2.58 -0.71
CA PRO A 111 -14.18 2.05 -1.35
C PRO A 111 -14.26 2.42 -2.84
N ARG A 112 -13.98 3.67 -3.20
CA ARG A 112 -14.09 4.14 -4.58
C ARG A 112 -13.03 3.52 -5.49
N SER A 113 -11.82 3.32 -4.98
CA SER A 113 -10.75 2.64 -5.73
C SER A 113 -11.09 1.17 -6.01
N LEU A 114 -11.63 0.44 -5.03
CA LEU A 114 -12.06 -0.95 -5.24
C LEU A 114 -13.28 -1.02 -6.16
N GLU A 115 -14.23 -0.10 -6.03
CA GLU A 115 -15.38 0.01 -6.93
C GLU A 115 -14.92 0.21 -8.38
N GLY A 116 -14.02 1.17 -8.63
CA GLY A 116 -13.49 1.47 -9.96
C GLY A 116 -12.71 0.30 -10.58
N LEU A 117 -11.90 -0.41 -9.78
CA LEU A 117 -11.23 -1.63 -10.23
C LEU A 117 -12.23 -2.74 -10.56
N ALA A 118 -13.26 -2.93 -9.74
CA ALA A 118 -14.31 -3.92 -9.99
C ALA A 118 -15.12 -3.59 -11.26
N ASP A 119 -15.46 -2.31 -11.49
CA ASP A 119 -16.12 -1.84 -12.71
C ASP A 119 -15.26 -2.05 -13.95
N SER A 120 -13.96 -1.74 -13.87
CA SER A 120 -13.02 -1.96 -14.97
C SER A 120 -12.93 -3.45 -15.33
N ILE A 121 -12.79 -4.34 -14.34
CA ILE A 121 -12.76 -5.80 -14.56
C ILE A 121 -14.10 -6.28 -15.17
N ALA A 122 -15.23 -5.82 -14.65
CA ALA A 122 -16.54 -6.22 -15.14
C ALA A 122 -16.78 -5.73 -16.59
N GLY A 123 -16.34 -4.52 -16.91
CA GLY A 123 -16.41 -3.96 -18.27
C GLY A 123 -15.57 -4.74 -19.28
N GLU A 124 -14.35 -5.13 -18.91
CA GLU A 124 -13.49 -5.96 -19.76
C GLU A 124 -14.03 -7.40 -19.93
N ARG A 125 -14.83 -7.88 -18.96
CA ARG A 125 -15.46 -9.21 -19.01
C ARG A 125 -16.85 -9.21 -19.66
N ASP A 126 -17.41 -8.05 -19.99
CA ASP A 126 -18.78 -7.87 -20.48
C ASP A 126 -19.83 -8.55 -19.55
N GLU A 127 -19.65 -8.42 -18.23
CA GLU A 127 -20.54 -9.02 -17.24
C GLU A 127 -21.05 -8.00 -16.21
N SER A 128 -22.15 -8.32 -15.55
CA SER A 128 -22.62 -7.54 -14.41
C SER A 128 -21.92 -7.98 -13.13
N ARG A 129 -21.42 -7.01 -12.34
CA ARG A 129 -20.94 -7.28 -10.98
C ARG A 129 -22.08 -7.13 -9.96
N PRO A 130 -22.08 -7.91 -8.86
CA PRO A 130 -23.09 -7.82 -7.79
C PRO A 130 -22.92 -6.57 -6.88
N GLY A 131 -22.39 -5.46 -7.42
CA GLY A 131 -21.67 -4.41 -6.71
C GLY A 131 -22.46 -3.54 -5.72
N GLY A 132 -21.71 -2.69 -5.00
CA GLY A 132 -22.24 -1.61 -4.16
C GLY A 132 -21.70 -1.53 -2.74
N THR A 133 -20.83 -2.47 -2.33
CA THR A 133 -20.17 -2.45 -1.01
C THR A 133 -18.69 -2.78 -1.14
N LEU A 134 -17.89 -2.22 -0.22
CA LEU A 134 -16.44 -2.47 -0.12
C LEU A 134 -16.08 -3.97 -0.18
N THR A 135 -16.81 -4.80 0.57
CA THR A 135 -16.56 -6.26 0.64
C THR A 135 -17.00 -6.99 -0.62
N ALA A 136 -18.13 -6.63 -1.23
CA ALA A 136 -18.60 -7.23 -2.47
C ALA A 136 -17.63 -6.94 -3.62
N ASP A 137 -17.10 -5.71 -3.69
CA ASP A 137 -16.15 -5.28 -4.72
C ASP A 137 -14.79 -5.95 -4.54
N ALA A 138 -14.28 -6.02 -3.30
CA ALA A 138 -13.06 -6.76 -2.99
C ALA A 138 -13.17 -8.25 -3.32
N ASP A 139 -14.29 -8.89 -2.98
CA ASP A 139 -14.52 -10.31 -3.29
C ASP A 139 -14.66 -10.55 -4.79
N TYR A 140 -15.28 -9.62 -5.52
CA TYR A 140 -15.37 -9.69 -6.98
C TYR A 140 -13.98 -9.60 -7.62
N ILE A 141 -13.14 -8.66 -7.20
CA ILE A 141 -11.74 -8.54 -7.65
C ILE A 141 -11.00 -9.85 -7.35
N ARG A 142 -11.04 -10.34 -6.11
CA ARG A 142 -10.32 -11.55 -5.68
C ARG A 142 -10.70 -12.80 -6.49
N ARG A 143 -11.99 -12.98 -6.81
CA ARG A 143 -12.44 -14.11 -7.64
C ARG A 143 -11.95 -14.01 -9.08
N ASN A 144 -11.76 -12.80 -9.59
CA ASN A 144 -11.35 -12.55 -10.97
C ASN A 144 -9.84 -12.33 -11.14
N LEU A 145 -9.04 -12.26 -10.07
CA LEU A 145 -7.59 -12.04 -10.18
C LEU A 145 -6.86 -13.10 -11.01
N TRP A 146 -7.36 -14.34 -11.05
CA TRP A 146 -6.83 -15.39 -11.94
C TRP A 146 -7.08 -15.10 -13.42
N TRP A 147 -8.24 -14.51 -13.74
CA TRP A 147 -8.53 -14.08 -15.10
C TRP A 147 -7.76 -12.80 -15.46
N VAL A 148 -7.60 -11.87 -14.50
CA VAL A 148 -6.77 -10.67 -14.64
C VAL A 148 -5.31 -11.03 -14.90
N ALA A 149 -4.80 -12.11 -14.31
CA ALA A 149 -3.46 -12.63 -14.54
C ALA A 149 -3.17 -12.96 -16.02
N ASP A 150 -4.22 -13.28 -16.77
CA ASP A 150 -4.17 -13.57 -18.21
C ASP A 150 -4.30 -12.32 -19.09
N GLN A 151 -4.42 -11.13 -18.50
CA GLN A 151 -4.58 -9.87 -19.23
C GLN A 151 -3.25 -9.13 -19.41
N PRO A 152 -3.04 -8.43 -20.54
CA PRO A 152 -1.82 -7.69 -20.80
C PRO A 152 -1.61 -6.51 -19.83
N TRP A 153 -2.68 -6.01 -19.21
CA TRP A 153 -2.69 -4.88 -18.27
C TRP A 153 -2.61 -5.29 -16.79
N VAL A 154 -2.24 -6.55 -16.50
CA VAL A 154 -2.14 -7.06 -15.11
C VAL A 154 -1.20 -6.24 -14.21
N ASP A 155 -0.14 -5.65 -14.77
CA ASP A 155 0.80 -4.84 -13.99
C ASP A 155 0.17 -3.53 -13.51
N ASP A 156 -0.72 -2.91 -14.30
CA ASP A 156 -1.45 -1.71 -13.89
C ASP A 156 -2.35 -2.01 -12.67
N VAL A 157 -3.10 -3.12 -12.71
CA VAL A 157 -3.94 -3.54 -11.58
C VAL A 157 -3.11 -3.95 -10.36
N ALA A 158 -1.96 -4.58 -10.60
CA ALA A 158 -1.05 -4.94 -9.52
C ALA A 158 -0.50 -3.70 -8.79
N ASP A 159 -0.11 -2.67 -9.55
CA ASP A 159 0.39 -1.41 -9.03
C ASP A 159 -0.70 -0.66 -8.25
N ASP A 160 -1.93 -0.58 -8.77
CA ASP A 160 -3.06 0.05 -8.07
C ASP A 160 -3.41 -0.66 -6.76
N ILE A 161 -3.46 -2.00 -6.74
CA ILE A 161 -3.70 -2.78 -5.51
C ILE A 161 -2.56 -2.57 -4.51
N ALA A 162 -1.30 -2.60 -4.96
CA ALA A 162 -0.15 -2.42 -4.11
C ALA A 162 -0.08 -1.02 -3.51
N GLU A 163 -0.36 0.02 -4.30
CA GLU A 163 -0.44 1.40 -3.84
C GLU A 163 -1.55 1.57 -2.81
N LEU A 164 -2.74 1.03 -3.08
CA LEU A 164 -3.88 1.13 -2.16
C LEU A 164 -3.61 0.43 -0.83
N HIS A 165 -3.01 -0.76 -0.87
CA HIS A 165 -2.60 -1.48 0.33
C HIS A 165 -1.52 -0.72 1.12
N HIS A 166 -0.50 -0.19 0.43
CA HIS A 166 0.54 0.60 1.07
C HIS A 166 -0.03 1.85 1.75
N MET A 167 -0.97 2.54 1.10
CA MET A 167 -1.68 3.68 1.66
C MET A 167 -2.49 3.29 2.90
N ALA A 168 -3.31 2.24 2.82
CA ALA A 168 -4.11 1.76 3.95
C ALA A 168 -3.22 1.40 5.17
N ARG A 169 -2.12 0.70 4.91
CA ARG A 169 -1.12 0.34 5.91
C ARG A 169 -0.43 1.55 6.53
N ALA A 170 -0.07 2.55 5.73
CA ALA A 170 0.51 3.80 6.21
C ALA A 170 -0.48 4.60 7.08
N LEU A 171 -1.75 4.69 6.66
CA LEU A 171 -2.82 5.33 7.43
C LEU A 171 -3.04 4.63 8.78
N ALA A 172 -2.96 3.30 8.81
CA ALA A 172 -3.01 2.49 10.03
C ALA A 172 -1.75 2.61 10.92
N ARG A 173 -0.72 3.34 10.47
CA ARG A 173 0.62 3.39 11.11
C ARG A 173 1.27 2.01 11.28
N ASP A 174 0.88 1.06 10.44
CA ASP A 174 1.42 -0.29 10.41
C ASP A 174 2.56 -0.40 9.38
N ALA A 175 3.35 0.66 9.19
CA ALA A 175 4.48 0.61 8.26
C ALA A 175 5.47 -0.49 8.71
N PRO A 176 6.04 -1.28 7.76
CA PRO A 176 7.10 -2.21 8.13
C PRO A 176 8.22 -1.41 8.78
N GLN A 177 8.74 -1.90 9.91
CA GLN A 177 9.77 -1.20 10.64
C GLN A 177 10.89 -0.81 9.67
N GLN A 178 11.17 0.48 9.56
CA GLN A 178 12.27 0.94 8.73
C GLN A 178 13.55 0.27 9.22
N ALA A 179 14.42 -0.07 8.28
CA ALA A 179 15.74 -0.55 8.65
C ALA A 179 16.41 0.53 9.50
N LEU A 180 16.89 0.13 10.67
CA LEU A 180 17.69 0.98 11.55
C LEU A 180 19.00 1.37 10.88
N GLY A 181 19.47 0.52 9.95
CA GLY A 181 20.63 0.81 9.13
C GLY A 181 21.28 -0.41 8.51
N ALA A 182 22.45 -0.22 7.90
CA ALA A 182 23.28 -1.30 7.39
C ALA A 182 23.92 -2.07 8.55
N CYS A 183 24.10 -3.38 8.38
CA CYS A 183 24.77 -4.22 9.36
C CYS A 183 26.23 -3.76 9.56
N LEU A 184 26.65 -3.53 10.81
CA LEU A 184 28.03 -3.17 11.17
C LEU A 184 29.05 -4.29 10.93
N ASN A 185 28.60 -5.50 10.58
CA ASN A 185 29.51 -6.58 10.25
C ASN A 185 30.02 -6.38 8.81
N VAL A 186 31.33 -6.18 8.66
CA VAL A 186 32.01 -5.81 7.41
C VAL A 186 31.73 -6.81 6.26
N THR A 187 31.51 -8.09 6.58
CA THR A 187 31.23 -9.13 5.57
C THR A 187 29.74 -9.32 5.30
N CYS A 188 28.86 -8.58 5.98
CA CYS A 188 27.42 -8.73 5.88
C CYS A 188 26.78 -7.48 5.28
N GLY A 189 26.25 -7.58 4.07
CA GLY A 189 25.52 -6.49 3.39
C GLY A 189 24.07 -6.32 3.82
N GLY A 190 23.62 -7.05 4.85
CA GLY A 190 22.23 -7.04 5.30
C GLY A 190 21.81 -5.77 6.05
N ARG A 191 20.50 -5.58 6.17
CA ARG A 191 19.90 -4.48 6.95
C ARG A 191 19.53 -4.92 8.36
N VAL A 192 19.55 -3.99 9.29
CA VAL A 192 19.20 -4.19 10.71
C VAL A 192 17.79 -3.69 10.95
N PHE A 193 16.95 -4.49 11.59
CA PHE A 193 15.58 -4.17 11.94
C PHE A 193 15.35 -4.38 13.43
N TRP A 194 14.36 -3.69 14.00
CA TRP A 194 13.90 -4.02 15.34
C TRP A 194 13.34 -5.45 15.38
N GLY A 195 13.61 -6.20 16.45
CA GLY A 195 13.14 -7.57 16.60
C GLY A 195 11.67 -7.69 17.03
N GLY A 196 10.99 -6.58 17.27
CA GLY A 196 9.67 -6.50 17.91
C GLY A 196 9.74 -6.22 19.41
N VAL A 197 8.57 -6.17 20.06
CA VAL A 197 8.46 -5.83 21.49
C VAL A 197 9.26 -6.81 22.35
N GLY A 198 10.19 -6.30 23.15
CA GLY A 198 11.03 -7.10 24.05
C GLY A 198 12.14 -7.91 23.37
N ARG A 199 12.37 -7.72 22.06
CA ARG A 199 13.43 -8.40 21.31
C ARG A 199 14.48 -7.39 20.84
N PRO A 200 15.79 -7.74 20.90
CA PRO A 200 16.84 -6.87 20.39
C PRO A 200 16.69 -6.69 18.87
N ALA A 201 17.23 -5.59 18.35
CA ALA A 201 17.32 -5.42 16.91
C ALA A 201 18.22 -6.50 16.31
N GLN A 202 17.97 -6.91 15.06
CA GLN A 202 18.70 -7.99 14.43
C GLN A 202 18.96 -7.71 12.95
N CYS A 203 20.13 -8.11 12.46
CA CYS A 203 20.40 -8.14 11.03
C CYS A 203 19.58 -9.24 10.34
N GLU A 204 18.92 -8.90 9.24
CA GLU A 204 18.10 -9.85 8.48
C GLU A 204 18.92 -11.03 7.90
N GLN A 205 20.19 -10.79 7.56
CA GLN A 205 21.07 -11.77 6.91
C GLN A 205 21.87 -12.59 7.94
N CYS A 206 22.83 -11.96 8.63
CA CYS A 206 23.74 -12.67 9.53
C CYS A 206 23.14 -12.98 10.90
N LYS A 207 21.91 -12.53 11.17
CA LYS A 207 21.20 -12.72 12.45
C LYS A 207 21.93 -12.17 13.68
N ARG A 208 22.95 -11.30 13.49
CA ARG A 208 23.60 -10.58 14.59
C ARG A 208 22.59 -9.69 15.30
N THR A 209 22.55 -9.78 16.63
CA THR A 209 21.74 -8.92 17.49
C THR A 209 22.45 -7.60 17.78
N TYR A 210 21.67 -6.54 17.91
CA TYR A 210 22.09 -5.18 18.21
C TYR A 210 21.34 -4.74 19.47
N ASP A 211 22.10 -4.39 20.51
CA ASP A 211 21.59 -3.84 21.76
C ASP A 211 22.23 -2.47 22.04
N GLY A 212 21.84 -1.84 23.15
CA GLY A 212 22.07 -0.43 23.51
C GLY A 212 23.23 0.29 22.80
N LEU A 213 24.47 -0.15 22.98
CA LEU A 213 25.65 0.55 22.44
C LEU A 213 25.89 0.27 20.94
N ASP A 214 25.54 -0.92 20.47
CA ASP A 214 25.60 -1.27 19.05
C ASP A 214 24.56 -0.50 18.23
N LEU A 215 23.42 -0.14 18.83
CA LEU A 215 22.42 0.75 18.22
C LEU A 215 22.94 2.18 18.05
N VAL A 216 23.62 2.73 19.08
CA VAL A 216 24.26 4.06 18.99
C VAL A 216 25.35 4.08 17.92
N ARG A 217 26.14 3.00 17.80
CA ARG A 217 27.15 2.87 16.74
C ARG A 217 26.52 2.79 15.35
N LEU A 218 25.38 2.11 15.24
CA LEU A 218 24.63 2.00 13.99
C LEU A 218 24.10 3.37 13.56
N GLU A 219 23.54 4.14 14.49
CA GLU A 219 23.08 5.53 14.25
C GLU A 219 24.25 6.44 13.83
N ALA A 220 25.39 6.38 14.53
CA ALA A 220 26.57 7.16 14.18
C ALA A 220 27.14 6.80 12.80
N ALA A 221 27.12 5.51 12.43
CA ALA A 221 27.56 5.06 11.11
C ALA A 221 26.63 5.55 9.98
N GLN A 222 25.32 5.70 10.26
CA GLN A 222 24.36 6.26 9.31
C GLN A 222 24.54 7.78 9.14
N GLY A 223 24.75 8.50 10.24
CA GLY A 223 24.94 9.95 10.23
C GLY A 223 26.23 10.41 9.55
N ALA A 224 27.25 9.55 9.47
CA ALA A 224 28.49 9.82 8.75
C ALA A 224 28.37 9.67 7.23
N THR A 225 27.27 9.09 6.74
CA THR A 225 27.00 8.85 5.31
C THR A 225 25.96 9.79 4.70
N ALA A 226 25.40 10.71 5.49
CA ALA A 226 24.49 11.78 5.05
C ALA A 226 25.26 13.09 4.85
#